data_AF-A0A0D7QEN4-F1
#
_entry.id   AF-A0A0D7QEN4-F1
#
_cell.length_a   1.000
_cell.length_b   1.000
_cell.length_c   1.000
_cell.angle_alpha   90.00
_cell.angle_beta   90.00
_cell.angle_gamma   90.00
#
_symmetry.space_group_name_H-M   'P 1'
#
loop_
_entity.id
_entity.type
_entity.pdbx_description
1 polymer ?
#
loop_
_entity_poly.entity_id
_entity_poly.type
_entity_poly.pdbx_seq_one_letter_code
_entity_poly.pdbx_strand_id
1 'polypeptide(L)' 'MVEKAMPLAHGEIDVLILQALVRKLVAKGVLTPDDVRALLFEAAKGLDPVGGELTSEAAQIIVQEDLAPAFLGG' A
#
# COMPACT_ATOMS: atom_id res chain seq x y z
N MET A 1 29.30 10.02 12.05
CA MET A 1 27.96 10.53 12.44
C MET A 1 27.07 9.32 12.54
N VAL A 2 26.58 8.97 13.72
CA VAL A 2 25.66 7.83 13.89
C VAL A 2 24.26 8.36 13.61
N GLU A 3 23.72 8.02 12.44
CA GLU A 3 22.32 8.26 12.13
C GLU A 3 21.50 7.44 13.12
N LYS A 4 20.97 8.13 14.14
CA LYS A 4 20.06 7.57 15.12
C LYS A 4 18.80 7.20 14.36
N ALA A 5 18.67 5.92 13.98
CA ALA A 5 17.45 5.38 13.42
C ALA A 5 16.31 5.74 14.39
N MET A 6 15.46 6.68 13.96
CA MET A 6 14.23 6.97 14.70
C MET A 6 13.46 5.65 14.80
N PRO A 7 13.01 5.25 16.00
CA PRO A 7 12.17 4.08 16.11
C PRO A 7 10.89 4.39 15.33
N LEU A 8 10.79 3.79 14.15
CA LEU A 8 9.60 3.79 13.32
C LEU A 8 8.43 3.40 14.23
N ALA A 9 7.35 4.19 14.25
CA ALA A 9 6.15 3.82 14.98
C ALA A 9 5.71 2.42 14.50
N HIS A 10 5.16 1.58 15.37
CA HIS A 10 4.86 0.18 15.01
C HIS A 10 4.04 0.06 13.71
N GLY A 11 3.15 1.02 13.44
CA GLY A 11 2.41 1.09 12.18
C GLY A 11 3.25 1.37 10.93
N GLU A 12 4.35 2.10 11.03
CA GLU A 12 5.29 2.31 9.91
C GLU A 12 6.07 1.02 9.59
N ILE A 13 6.42 0.24 10.62
CA ILE A 13 7.09 -1.06 10.44
C ILE A 13 6.16 -2.06 9.75
N ASP A 14 4.90 -2.12 10.16
CA ASP A 14 3.90 -3.00 9.56
C ASP A 14 3.71 -2.69 8.06
N VAL A 15 3.66 -1.40 7.69
CA VAL A 15 3.56 -0.96 6.29
C VAL A 15 4.79 -1.37 5.49
N LEU A 16 6.00 -1.22 6.03
CA LEU A 16 7.24 -1.62 5.34
C LEU A 16 7.32 -3.14 5.12
N ILE A 17 6.90 -3.93 6.11
CA ILE A 17 6.83 -5.40 5.99
C ILE A 17 5.82 -5.80 4.92
N LEU A 18 4.64 -5.15 4.91
CA LEU A 18 3.60 -5.42 3.92
C LEU A 18 4.06 -5.08 2.50
N GLN A 19 4.76 -3.94 2.31
CA GLN A 19 5.38 -3.58 1.03
C GLN A 19 6.39 -4.62 0.57
N ALA A 20 7.29 -5.06 1.44
CA ALA A 20 8.30 -6.07 1.12
C ALA A 20 7.67 -7.42 0.75
N LEU A 21 6.58 -7.80 1.43
CA LEU A 21 5.83 -9.01 1.14
C LEU A 21 5.18 -8.95 -0.26
N VAL A 22 4.48 -7.85 -0.56
CA VAL A 22 3.84 -7.64 -1.87
C VAL A 22 4.88 -7.69 -2.99
N ARG A 23 6.01 -6.98 -2.85
CA ARG A 23 7.11 -7.03 -3.84
C ARG A 23 7.65 -8.44 -4.04
N LYS A 24 7.80 -9.22 -2.97
CA LYS A 24 8.24 -10.63 -3.05
C LYS A 24 7.21 -11.51 -3.75
N LEU A 25 5.91 -11.29 -3.55
CA LEU A 25 4.84 -12.04 -4.22
C LEU A 25 4.82 -11.74 -5.72
N VAL A 26 5.02 -10.46 -6.10
CA VAL A 26 5.16 -10.05 -7.51
C VAL A 26 6.41 -10.66 -8.14
N ALA A 27 7.57 -10.57 -7.47
CA ALA A 27 8.81 -11.15 -7.96
C ALA A 27 8.74 -12.68 -8.11
N LYS A 28 7.89 -13.35 -7.32
CA LYS A 28 7.63 -14.79 -7.43
C LYS A 28 6.58 -15.15 -8.49
N GLY A 29 5.94 -14.17 -9.12
CA GLY A 29 4.87 -14.38 -10.11
C GLY A 29 3.56 -14.86 -9.50
N VAL A 30 3.37 -14.73 -8.18
CA VAL A 30 2.12 -15.11 -7.49
C VAL A 30 1.05 -14.04 -7.70
N LEU A 31 1.46 -12.77 -7.81
CA LEU A 31 0.61 -11.64 -8.12
C LEU A 31 1.21 -10.87 -9.30
N THR A 32 0.38 -10.39 -10.21
CA THR A 32 0.79 -9.40 -11.20
C THR A 32 0.72 -7.99 -10.61
N PRO A 33 1.44 -7.00 -11.18
CA PRO A 33 1.29 -5.60 -10.77
C PRO A 33 -0.15 -5.09 -10.85
N ASP A 34 -0.93 -5.56 -11.83
CA ASP A 34 -2.35 -5.24 -11.97
C ASP A 34 -3.20 -5.88 -10.88
N ASP A 35 -2.92 -7.13 -10.48
CA ASP A 35 -3.59 -7.78 -9.35
C ASP A 35 -3.34 -7.01 -8.04
N VAL A 36 -2.12 -6.53 -7.83
CA VAL A 36 -1.78 -5.72 -6.65
C VAL A 36 -2.58 -4.42 -6.66
N ARG A 37 -2.70 -3.73 -7.80
CA ARG A 37 -3.50 -2.51 -7.92
C ARG A 37 -4.98 -2.78 -7.62
N ALA A 38 -5.53 -3.88 -8.12
CA ALA A 38 -6.91 -4.28 -7.86
C ALA A 38 -7.14 -4.59 -6.37
N LEU A 39 -6.21 -5.32 -5.72
CA LEU A 39 -6.29 -5.63 -4.30
C LEU A 39 -6.17 -4.38 -3.42
N LEU A 40 -5.28 -3.46 -3.77
CA LEU A 40 -5.15 -2.17 -3.08
C LEU A 40 -6.42 -1.33 -3.25
N PHE A 41 -7.05 -1.36 -4.41
CA PHE A 41 -8.30 -0.67 -4.68
C PHE A 41 -9.48 -1.22 -3.88
N GLU A 42 -9.63 -2.54 -3.82
CA GLU A 42 -10.64 -3.16 -2.97
C GLU A 42 -10.40 -2.87 -1.48
N ALA A 43 -9.13 -2.88 -1.03
CA ALA A 43 -8.77 -2.48 0.33
C ALA A 43 -9.08 -1.01 0.62
N ALA A 44 -8.82 -0.11 -0.33
CA ALA A 44 -9.11 1.32 -0.21
C ALA A 44 -10.61 1.62 -0.21
N LYS A 45 -11.41 0.90 -1.02
CA LYS A 45 -12.89 0.97 -0.96
C LYS A 45 -13.46 0.51 0.37
N GLY A 46 -12.83 -0.49 1.00
CA GLY A 46 -13.20 -0.96 2.34
C GLY A 46 -12.76 -0.03 3.48
N LEU A 47 -11.91 0.95 3.18
CA LEU A 47 -11.44 1.96 4.12
C LEU A 47 -12.52 3.06 4.20
N ASP A 48 -13.62 2.82 4.93
CA ASP A 48 -14.58 3.87 5.32
C ASP A 48 -13.95 4.70 6.45
N PRO A 49 -13.30 5.83 6.17
CA PRO A 49 -12.62 6.61 7.17
C PRO A 49 -13.67 7.59 7.69
N VAL A 50 -14.47 7.14 8.65
CA VAL A 50 -15.37 8.03 9.40
C VAL A 50 -16.56 8.57 8.59
N GLY A 51 -17.48 7.68 8.20
CA GLY A 51 -18.89 8.05 8.04
C GLY A 51 -19.24 8.75 6.73
N GLY A 52 -18.55 8.41 5.64
CA GLY A 52 -18.92 8.83 4.30
C GLY A 52 -18.31 7.87 3.30
N GLU A 53 -19.14 7.35 2.38
CA GLU A 53 -18.67 6.48 1.30
C GLU A 53 -17.48 7.13 0.59
N LEU A 54 -16.30 6.53 0.75
CA LEU A 54 -15.14 6.90 -0.04
C LEU A 54 -15.50 6.55 -1.50
N THR A 55 -15.69 7.58 -2.33
CA THR A 55 -16.12 7.36 -3.72
C THR A 55 -15.08 6.50 -4.44
N SER A 56 -15.53 5.69 -5.41
CA SER A 56 -14.64 4.80 -6.17
C SER A 56 -13.51 5.57 -6.87
N GLU A 57 -13.76 6.83 -7.22
CA GLU A 57 -12.77 7.75 -7.79
C GLU A 57 -11.71 8.14 -6.75
N ALA A 58 -12.10 8.45 -5.51
CA ALA A 58 -11.16 8.79 -4.44
C ALA A 58 -10.29 7.59 -4.05
N ALA A 59 -10.87 6.39 -3.98
CA ALA A 59 -10.12 5.16 -3.79
C ALA A 59 -9.09 4.92 -4.91
N GLN A 60 -9.47 5.19 -6.17
CA GLN A 60 -8.55 5.06 -7.31
C GLN A 60 -7.38 6.05 -7.23
N ILE A 61 -7.63 7.29 -6.82
CA ILE A 61 -6.59 8.32 -6.68
C ILE A 61 -5.59 7.91 -5.59
N ILE A 62 -6.07 7.53 -4.41
CA ILE A 62 -5.20 7.06 -3.31
C ILE A 62 -4.37 5.85 -3.74
N VAL A 63 -4.98 4.92 -4.49
CA VAL A 63 -4.25 3.74 -4.99
C VAL A 63 -3.18 4.13 -6.00
N GLN A 64 -3.46 5.06 -6.92
CA GLN A 64 -2.49 5.44 -7.95
C GLN A 64 -1.39 6.36 -7.42
N GLU A 65 -1.71 7.31 -6.56
CA GLU A 65 -0.79 8.35 -6.10
C GLU A 65 0.03 7.93 -4.89
N ASP A 66 -0.57 7.18 -3.96
CA ASP A 66 0.09 6.84 -2.69
C ASP A 66 0.46 5.35 -2.62
N LEU A 67 -0.49 4.45 -2.88
CA LEU A 67 -0.29 3.02 -2.61
C LEU A 67 0.53 2.33 -3.70
N ALA A 68 0.21 2.50 -4.98
CA ALA A 68 0.93 1.82 -6.06
C ALA A 68 2.43 2.18 -6.09
N PRO A 69 2.84 3.46 -5.94
CA PRO A 69 4.26 3.80 -5.86
C PRO A 69 4.94 3.21 -4.62
N ALA A 70 4.24 3.18 -3.49
CA ALA A 70 4.76 2.61 -2.25
C ALA A 70 4.94 1.08 -2.32
N PHE A 71 3.96 0.36 -2.86
CA PHE A 71 3.94 -1.11 -2.90
C PHE A 71 4.68 -1.71 -4.10
N LEU A 72 4.53 -1.14 -5.30
CA LEU A 72 5.15 -1.68 -6.52
C LEU A 72 6.54 -1.11 -6.79
N GLY A 73 6.88 0.03 -6.20
CA GLY A 73 8.11 0.77 -6.51
C GLY A 73 7.99 1.48 -7.86
N GLY A 74 8.48 2.72 -7.92
CA GLY A 74 8.67 3.45 -9.17
C GLY A 74 9.81 2.88 -10.02
#